data_AF-A0A960KZG5-F1
#
_entry.id   AF-A0A960KZG5-F1
#
_cell.length_a   1.000
_cell.length_b   1.000
_cell.length_c   1.000
_cell.angle_alpha   90.00
_cell.angle_beta   90.00
_cell.angle_gamma   90.00
#
_symmetry.space_group_name_H-M   'P 1'
#
loop_
_entity.id
_entity.type
_entity.pdbx_description
1 polymer ?
#
loop_
_entity_poly.entity_id
_entity_poly.type
_entity_poly.pdbx_seq_one_letter_code
_entity_poly.pdbx_strand_id
1 'polypeptide(L)'
;MFIDQLEIDVYSGAGGHGAVSFRREKYAPFGGPDGGNGGNGGSVWVKVNPALNTLLPLRNLRRYRAPDGKRGGPSNQTGASGDDLVLFVPRGTLIRDRMTQTLLADLTGPEDAVEIAVGGRGGKGNAHFTTSTHQAPRFAQDGQPGEERL
;
A
#
# COMPACT_ATOMS: atom_id res chain seq x y z
N MET A 1 7.13 12.42 -31.01
CA MET A 1 6.86 13.41 -29.94
C MET A 1 7.62 12.97 -28.71
N PHE A 2 8.45 13.84 -28.16
CA PHE A 2 9.33 13.57 -27.02
C PHE A 2 8.83 14.36 -25.80
N ILE A 3 8.84 13.72 -24.64
CA ILE A 3 8.51 14.33 -23.35
C ILE A 3 9.64 14.03 -22.36
N ASP A 4 10.20 15.10 -21.82
CA ASP A 4 11.27 15.13 -20.81
C ASP A 4 10.79 15.58 -19.43
N GLN A 5 9.67 16.29 -19.37
CA GLN A 5 9.02 16.71 -18.12
C GLN A 5 7.54 16.31 -18.10
N LEU A 6 7.10 15.77 -16.96
CA LEU A 6 5.72 15.36 -16.74
C LEU A 6 5.37 15.55 -15.26
N GLU A 7 4.14 16.01 -15.00
CA GLU A 7 3.54 16.01 -13.67
C GLU A 7 2.54 14.86 -13.56
N ILE A 8 2.62 14.09 -12.48
CA ILE A 8 1.72 12.98 -12.18
C ILE A 8 1.28 13.04 -10.72
N ASP A 9 0.03 12.68 -10.47
CA ASP A 9 -0.49 12.49 -9.13
C ASP A 9 -0.31 11.01 -8.75
N VAL A 10 0.24 10.74 -7.57
CA VAL A 10 0.57 9.38 -7.12
C VAL A 10 -0.12 9.08 -5.81
N TYR A 11 -0.80 7.93 -5.78
CA TYR A 11 -1.58 7.43 -4.66
C TYR A 11 -1.12 6.01 -4.33
N SER A 12 -0.64 5.79 -3.12
CA SER A 12 -0.44 4.42 -2.63
C SER A 12 -1.76 3.80 -2.18
N GLY A 13 -1.76 2.48 -2.02
CA GLY A 13 -2.91 1.75 -1.48
C GLY A 13 -3.10 2.02 0.01
N ALA A 14 -4.34 2.11 0.47
CA ALA A 14 -4.65 2.06 1.88
C ALA A 14 -4.48 0.64 2.44
N GLY A 15 -4.13 0.54 3.72
CA GLY A 15 -4.13 -0.74 4.42
C GLY A 15 -5.54 -1.28 4.60
N GLY A 16 -5.70 -2.59 4.53
CA GLY A 16 -6.96 -3.25 4.85
C GLY A 16 -7.27 -3.16 6.34
N HIS A 17 -8.55 -3.09 6.72
CA HIS A 17 -8.97 -3.10 8.11
C HIS A 17 -8.82 -4.49 8.75
N GLY A 18 -8.46 -4.54 10.03
CA GLY A 18 -8.56 -5.75 10.83
C GLY A 18 -10.03 -6.13 11.07
N ALA A 19 -10.31 -7.42 11.20
CA ALA A 19 -11.66 -7.89 11.47
C ALA A 19 -11.92 -8.08 12.97
N VAL A 20 -13.17 -7.86 13.39
CA VAL A 20 -13.69 -8.35 14.66
C VAL A 20 -14.51 -9.60 14.35
N SER A 21 -14.02 -10.76 14.79
CA SER A 21 -14.74 -12.03 14.62
C SER A 21 -14.55 -12.95 15.83
N PHE A 22 -15.48 -13.88 16.00
CA PHE A 22 -15.45 -14.90 17.05
C PHE A 22 -15.82 -16.25 16.45
N ARG A 23 -15.13 -17.31 16.89
CA ARG A 23 -15.43 -18.68 16.47
C ARG A 23 -16.85 -19.05 16.88
N ARG A 24 -17.57 -19.69 15.95
CA ARG A 24 -18.93 -20.20 16.19
C ARG A 24 -18.97 -21.68 15.86
N GLU A 25 -19.07 -22.50 16.89
CA GLU A 25 -19.12 -23.96 16.76
C GLU A 25 -20.33 -24.49 17.53
N LYS A 26 -20.98 -25.53 16.98
CA LYS A 26 -22.24 -26.06 17.51
C LYS A 26 -22.16 -26.46 18.99
N TYR A 27 -20.99 -26.91 19.45
CA TYR A 27 -20.75 -27.41 20.80
C TYR A 27 -19.85 -26.49 21.65
N ALA A 28 -19.54 -25.29 21.17
CA ALA A 28 -18.76 -24.29 21.91
C ALA A 28 -19.49 -22.93 21.89
N PRO A 29 -20.29 -22.63 22.94
CA PRO A 29 -21.15 -21.44 22.96
C PRO A 29 -20.35 -20.12 23.03
N PHE A 30 -19.11 -20.14 23.54
CA PHE A 30 -18.23 -18.98 23.64
C PHE A 30 -16.89 -19.25 22.95
N GLY A 31 -16.87 -19.16 21.62
CA GLY A 31 -15.64 -19.27 20.86
C GLY A 31 -14.73 -18.06 21.07
N GLY A 32 -13.43 -18.30 21.07
CA GLY A 32 -12.43 -17.25 21.15
C GLY A 32 -12.45 -16.33 19.92
N PRO A 33 -11.82 -15.14 20.03
CA PRO A 33 -11.58 -14.24 18.91
C PRO A 33 -10.87 -14.93 17.73
N ASP A 34 -11.34 -14.68 16.52
CA ASP A 34 -10.74 -15.20 15.28
C ASP A 34 -10.79 -14.18 14.12
N GLY A 35 -10.85 -12.88 14.43
CA GLY A 35 -10.71 -11.85 13.41
C GLY A 35 -9.27 -11.73 12.93
N GLY A 36 -9.05 -11.95 11.63
CA GLY A 36 -7.76 -11.78 10.97
C GLY A 36 -7.35 -10.33 10.77
N ASN A 37 -6.08 -10.13 10.44
CA ASN A 37 -5.51 -8.82 10.12
C ASN A 37 -5.89 -8.37 8.71
N GLY A 38 -5.86 -7.07 8.43
CA GLY A 38 -5.90 -6.57 7.07
C GLY A 38 -4.54 -6.68 6.39
N GLY A 39 -4.55 -6.75 5.05
CA GLY A 39 -3.34 -6.71 4.24
C GLY A 39 -2.79 -5.28 4.13
N ASN A 40 -1.51 -5.15 3.78
CA ASN A 40 -0.91 -3.83 3.51
C ASN A 40 -1.43 -3.30 2.17
N GLY A 41 -1.53 -1.98 2.03
CA GLY A 41 -1.72 -1.36 0.72
C GLY A 41 -0.45 -1.48 -0.13
N GLY A 42 -0.61 -1.49 -1.45
CA GLY A 42 0.51 -1.48 -2.37
C GLY A 42 1.23 -0.13 -2.34
N SER A 43 2.55 -0.15 -2.42
CA SER A 43 3.38 1.04 -2.56
C SER A 43 3.50 1.46 -4.02
N VAL A 44 3.87 2.72 -4.25
CA VAL A 44 4.22 3.20 -5.60
C VAL A 44 5.73 3.40 -5.69
N TRP A 45 6.33 2.72 -6.66
CA TRP A 45 7.75 2.77 -6.95
C TRP A 45 7.98 3.42 -8.30
N VAL A 46 9.08 4.15 -8.42
CA VAL A 46 9.64 4.56 -9.71
C VAL A 46 10.92 3.79 -9.91
N LYS A 47 11.05 3.10 -11.05
CA LYS A 47 12.22 2.30 -11.40
C LYS A 47 12.77 2.69 -12.76
N VAL A 48 14.10 2.73 -12.88
CA VAL A 48 14.76 2.93 -14.17
C VAL A 48 14.52 1.74 -15.08
N ASN A 49 14.15 2.04 -16.31
CA ASN A 49 14.16 1.09 -17.41
C ASN A 49 15.10 1.64 -18.51
N PRO A 50 16.29 1.05 -18.70
CA PRO A 50 17.26 1.50 -19.70
C PRO A 50 16.76 1.47 -21.15
N ALA A 51 15.69 0.72 -21.45
CA ALA A 51 15.09 0.69 -22.78
C ALA A 51 14.21 1.92 -23.06
N LEU A 52 13.87 2.72 -22.04
CA LEU A 52 13.07 3.93 -22.19
C LEU A 52 13.97 5.15 -22.41
N ASN A 53 13.59 5.96 -23.39
CA ASN A 53 14.27 7.21 -23.73
C ASN A 53 13.41 8.46 -23.44
N THR A 54 12.13 8.29 -23.09
CA THR A 54 11.18 9.39 -22.86
C THR A 54 10.15 9.02 -21.80
N LEU A 55 9.55 10.03 -21.16
CA LEU A 55 8.44 9.89 -20.21
C LEU A 55 7.07 9.72 -20.90
N LEU A 56 7.04 9.63 -22.24
CA LEU A 56 5.80 9.47 -23.02
C LEU A 56 4.87 8.34 -22.52
N PRO A 57 5.35 7.14 -22.09
CA PRO A 57 4.47 6.10 -21.57
C PRO A 57 3.64 6.54 -20.37
N LEU A 58 4.17 7.44 -19.55
CA LEU A 58 3.51 7.93 -18.34
C LEU A 58 2.50 9.06 -18.61
N ARG A 59 2.47 9.62 -19.82
CA ARG A 59 1.66 10.79 -20.17
C ARG A 59 0.15 10.52 -20.11
N ASN A 60 -0.28 9.31 -20.45
CA ASN A 60 -1.69 9.02 -20.69
C ASN A 60 -2.54 9.04 -19.43
N LEU A 61 -1.95 8.69 -18.28
CA LEU A 61 -2.63 8.71 -16.99
C LEU A 61 -2.09 9.87 -16.17
N ARG A 62 -3.00 10.72 -15.70
CA ARG A 62 -2.66 11.78 -14.75
C ARG A 62 -2.51 11.26 -13.32
N ARG A 63 -3.22 10.18 -12.98
CA ARG A 63 -3.25 9.60 -11.64
C ARG A 63 -2.80 8.14 -11.67
N TYR A 64 -1.84 7.81 -10.82
CA TYR A 64 -1.32 6.47 -10.62
C TYR A 64 -1.67 6.00 -9.21
N ARG A 65 -2.48 4.94 -9.11
CA ARG A 65 -2.96 4.42 -7.83
C ARG A 65 -2.57 2.97 -7.64
N ALA A 66 -1.82 2.68 -6.58
CA ALA A 66 -1.60 1.30 -6.15
C ALA A 66 -2.88 0.73 -5.49
N PRO A 67 -3.14 -0.58 -5.63
CA PRO A 67 -4.28 -1.24 -5.02
C PRO A 67 -4.23 -1.21 -3.48
N ASP A 68 -5.41 -1.08 -2.88
CA ASP A 68 -5.59 -1.16 -1.43
C ASP A 68 -5.44 -2.61 -0.92
N GLY A 69 -4.99 -2.76 0.32
CA GLY A 69 -4.98 -4.03 1.03
C GLY A 69 -6.38 -4.52 1.34
N LYS A 70 -6.59 -5.84 1.31
CA LYS A 70 -7.89 -6.44 1.64
C LYS A 70 -8.11 -6.46 3.15
N ARG A 71 -9.37 -6.31 3.56
CA ARG A 71 -9.77 -6.47 4.96
C ARG A 71 -9.50 -7.90 5.48
N GLY A 72 -9.28 -8.02 6.77
CA GLY A 72 -9.26 -9.30 7.46
C GLY A 72 -10.62 -10.01 7.41
N GLY A 73 -10.59 -11.33 7.58
CA GLY A 73 -11.75 -12.21 7.61
C GLY A 73 -11.93 -12.93 8.94
N PRO A 74 -12.97 -13.78 9.06
CA PRO A 74 -13.11 -14.72 10.18
C PRO A 74 -12.01 -15.80 10.12
N SER A 75 -11.97 -16.69 11.12
CA SER A 75 -11.07 -17.84 11.13
C SER A 75 -9.58 -17.48 11.01
N ASN A 76 -9.19 -16.35 11.60
CA ASN A 76 -7.85 -15.75 11.53
C ASN A 76 -7.37 -15.49 10.10
N GLN A 77 -8.28 -15.33 9.15
CA GLN A 77 -7.92 -15.09 7.75
C GLN A 77 -7.39 -13.67 7.57
N THR A 78 -6.08 -13.54 7.36
CA THR A 78 -5.44 -12.27 7.01
C THR A 78 -5.81 -11.87 5.59
N GLY A 79 -6.15 -10.59 5.40
CA GLY A 79 -6.41 -10.03 4.08
C GLY A 79 -5.15 -9.99 3.21
N ALA A 80 -5.30 -10.18 1.90
CA ALA A 80 -4.21 -10.05 0.94
C ALA A 80 -3.67 -8.61 0.89
N SER A 81 -2.37 -8.46 0.76
CA SER A 81 -1.75 -7.16 0.47
C SER A 81 -2.10 -6.70 -0.94
N GLY A 82 -2.16 -5.39 -1.14
CA GLY A 82 -2.19 -4.79 -2.48
C GLY A 82 -0.84 -4.97 -3.17
N ASP A 83 -0.88 -5.24 -4.47
CA ASP A 83 0.32 -5.29 -5.29
C ASP A 83 0.95 -3.90 -5.46
N ASP A 84 2.27 -3.82 -5.50
CA ASP A 84 2.95 -2.55 -5.75
C ASP A 84 2.74 -2.07 -7.19
N LEU A 85 2.66 -0.75 -7.36
CA LEU A 85 2.64 -0.11 -8.67
C LEU A 85 4.04 0.39 -9.03
N VAL A 86 4.62 -0.14 -10.09
CA VAL A 86 5.94 0.28 -10.57
C VAL A 86 5.79 1.14 -11.82
N LEU A 87 6.28 2.37 -11.74
CA LEU A 87 6.36 3.33 -12.84
C LEU A 87 7.77 3.30 -13.43
N PHE A 88 7.88 2.99 -14.71
CA PHE A 88 9.17 2.93 -15.38
C PHE A 88 9.55 4.28 -16.00
N VAL A 89 10.80 4.69 -15.78
CA VAL A 89 11.35 5.95 -16.31
C VAL A 89 12.71 5.73 -16.98
N PRO A 90 13.12 6.63 -17.90
CA PRO A 90 14.47 6.64 -18.44
C PRO A 90 15.53 6.87 -17.35
N ARG A 91 16.76 6.46 -17.64
CA ARG A 91 17.93 6.81 -16.82
C ARG A 91 18.16 8.33 -16.81
N GLY A 92 18.57 8.87 -15.68
CA GLY A 92 18.80 10.31 -15.48
C GLY A 92 17.51 11.09 -15.17
N THR A 93 16.44 10.40 -14.78
CA THR A 93 15.19 11.05 -14.39
C THR A 93 15.31 11.63 -12.98
N LEU A 94 15.01 12.91 -12.84
CA LEU A 94 14.89 13.59 -11.55
C LEU A 94 13.44 13.55 -11.07
N ILE A 95 13.23 13.14 -9.82
CA ILE A 95 11.91 13.15 -9.18
C ILE A 95 11.89 14.28 -8.18
N ARG A 96 10.92 15.19 -8.34
CA ARG A 96 10.73 16.35 -7.47
C ARG A 96 9.31 16.38 -6.95
N ASP A 97 9.17 16.81 -5.71
CA ASP A 97 7.86 17.19 -5.19
C ASP A 97 7.39 18.46 -5.89
N ARG A 98 6.16 18.45 -6.41
CA ARG A 98 5.65 19.52 -7.27
C ARG A 98 5.49 20.84 -6.52
N MET A 99 5.04 20.77 -5.28
CA MET A 99 4.72 21.97 -4.48
C MET A 99 5.98 22.58 -3.88
N THR A 100 6.85 21.77 -3.30
CA THR A 100 8.06 22.23 -2.61
C THR A 100 9.27 22.33 -3.53
N GLN A 101 9.22 21.75 -4.73
CA GLN A 101 10.34 21.61 -5.67
C GLN A 101 11.55 20.85 -5.09
N THR A 102 11.36 20.19 -3.94
CA THR A 102 12.37 19.37 -3.27
C THR A 102 12.72 18.19 -4.15
N LEU A 103 14.02 17.96 -4.35
CA LEU A 103 14.50 16.77 -5.04
C LEU A 103 14.31 15.56 -4.12
N LEU A 104 13.44 14.63 -4.53
CA LEU A 104 13.17 13.39 -3.82
C LEU A 104 14.17 12.31 -4.21
N ALA A 105 14.50 12.22 -5.51
CA ALA A 105 15.46 11.25 -6.02
C ALA A 105 16.07 11.68 -7.34
N ASP A 106 17.28 11.20 -7.60
CA ASP A 106 17.99 11.28 -8.88
C ASP A 106 18.36 9.87 -9.33
N LEU A 107 17.71 9.39 -10.39
CA LEU A 107 17.78 8.01 -10.85
C LEU A 107 18.82 7.84 -11.96
N THR A 108 20.10 7.87 -11.59
CA THR A 108 21.23 7.87 -12.54
C THR A 108 21.77 6.49 -12.89
N GLY A 109 21.56 5.50 -12.02
CA GLY A 109 21.95 4.10 -12.22
C GLY A 109 20.92 3.32 -13.05
N PRO A 110 21.33 2.24 -13.74
CA PRO A 110 20.45 1.46 -14.61
C PRO A 110 19.38 0.64 -13.87
N GLU A 111 19.58 0.36 -12.58
CA GLU A 111 18.65 -0.40 -11.73
C GLU A 111 18.06 0.45 -10.60
N ASP A 112 18.28 1.77 -10.63
CA ASP A 112 17.81 2.66 -9.57
C ASP A 112 16.29 2.57 -9.44
N ALA A 113 15.85 2.47 -8.20
CA ALA A 113 14.45 2.47 -7.85
C ALA A 113 14.25 3.28 -6.57
N VAL A 114 13.11 3.95 -6.49
CA VAL A 114 12.73 4.72 -5.31
C VAL A 114 11.24 4.57 -5.03
N GLU A 115 10.91 4.39 -3.76
CA GLU A 115 9.53 4.39 -3.27
C GLU A 115 9.06 5.84 -3.13
N ILE A 116 8.06 6.21 -3.93
CA ILE A 116 7.54 7.59 -3.97
C ILE A 116 6.19 7.75 -3.27
N ALA A 117 5.55 6.67 -2.85
CA ALA A 117 4.40 6.71 -1.96
C ALA A 117 4.31 5.36 -1.22
N VAL A 118 4.45 5.41 0.11
CA VAL A 118 4.43 4.19 0.94
C VAL A 118 3.00 3.71 1.13
N GLY A 119 2.76 2.41 0.87
CA GLY A 119 1.48 1.76 1.11
C GLY A 119 1.06 1.78 2.58
N GLY A 120 -0.22 2.03 2.83
CA GLY A 120 -0.79 2.03 4.17
C GLY A 120 -0.68 0.67 4.84
N ARG A 121 -0.27 0.65 6.11
CA ARG A 121 -0.15 -0.59 6.89
C ARG A 121 -1.52 -1.22 7.15
N GLY A 122 -1.61 -2.55 7.03
CA GLY A 122 -2.79 -3.32 7.42
C GLY A 122 -3.14 -3.19 8.90
N GLY A 123 -4.43 -3.16 9.18
CA GLY A 123 -5.01 -3.12 10.52
C GLY A 123 -4.98 -4.47 11.22
N LYS A 124 -4.88 -4.47 12.55
CA LYS A 124 -4.84 -5.70 13.35
C LYS A 124 -6.24 -6.17 13.72
N GLY A 125 -6.53 -7.47 13.53
CA GLY A 125 -7.80 -8.06 13.94
C GLY A 125 -7.93 -8.20 15.46
N ASN A 126 -9.13 -8.51 15.95
CA ASN A 126 -9.39 -8.64 17.38
C ASN A 126 -8.59 -9.78 18.04
N ALA A 127 -8.25 -10.82 17.28
CA ALA A 127 -7.42 -11.93 17.75
C ALA A 127 -5.99 -11.47 18.14
N HIS A 128 -5.47 -10.38 17.55
CA HIS A 128 -4.17 -9.84 17.94
C HIS A 128 -4.20 -9.23 19.35
N PHE A 129 -5.35 -8.73 19.81
CA PHE A 129 -5.47 -7.99 21.08
C PHE A 129 -5.81 -8.88 22.28
N THR A 130 -5.83 -10.20 22.11
CA THR A 130 -6.09 -11.14 23.20
C THR A 130 -4.95 -11.13 24.20
N THR A 131 -5.28 -10.96 25.48
CA THR A 131 -4.33 -11.10 26.60
C THR A 131 -4.90 -12.03 27.66
N SER A 132 -4.08 -12.45 28.63
CA SER A 132 -4.52 -13.29 29.75
C SER A 132 -5.73 -12.71 30.50
N THR A 133 -5.81 -11.38 30.59
CA THR A 133 -6.88 -10.65 31.26
C THR A 133 -7.98 -10.15 30.32
N HIS A 134 -7.75 -10.10 29.02
CA HIS A 134 -8.71 -9.65 28.01
C HIS A 134 -8.86 -10.69 26.89
N GLN A 135 -9.66 -11.72 27.18
CA GLN A 135 -9.80 -12.91 26.33
C GLN A 135 -10.75 -12.71 25.13
N ALA A 136 -11.62 -11.69 25.16
CA ALA A 136 -12.62 -11.46 24.11
C ALA A 136 -12.66 -9.98 23.64
N PRO A 137 -11.58 -9.44 23.05
CA PRO A 137 -11.60 -8.08 22.50
C PRO A 137 -12.66 -7.92 21.41
N ARG A 138 -13.42 -6.82 21.50
CA ARG A 138 -14.49 -6.46 20.56
C ARG A 138 -14.13 -5.30 19.64
N PHE A 139 -12.83 -5.04 19.48
CA PHE A 139 -12.31 -4.00 18.61
C PHE A 139 -11.22 -4.59 17.72
N ALA A 140 -11.03 -3.94 16.57
CA ALA A 140 -9.92 -4.17 15.66
C ALA A 140 -9.28 -2.81 15.34
N GLN A 141 -8.06 -2.85 14.85
CA GLN A 141 -7.37 -1.67 14.34
C GLN A 141 -7.72 -1.49 12.86
N ASP A 142 -8.01 -0.25 12.48
CA ASP A 142 -8.19 0.13 11.08
C ASP A 142 -6.88 0.07 10.31
N GLY A 143 -6.97 -0.12 8.99
CA GLY A 143 -5.84 0.05 8.11
C GLY A 143 -5.42 1.52 8.07
N GLN A 144 -4.12 1.76 7.93
CA GLN A 144 -3.61 3.11 7.77
C GLN A 144 -3.94 3.63 6.36
N PRO A 145 -4.20 4.94 6.22
CA PRO A 145 -4.32 5.54 4.90
C PRO A 145 -3.00 5.39 4.13
N GLY A 146 -3.10 5.29 2.81
CA GLY A 146 -1.92 5.39 1.95
C GLY A 146 -1.41 6.82 1.88
N GLU A 147 -0.12 6.97 1.58
CA GLU A 147 0.45 8.25 1.16
C GLU A 147 -0.06 8.69 -0.21
N GLU A 148 -0.21 10.00 -0.36
CA GLU A 148 -0.55 10.68 -1.62
C GLU A 148 0.47 11.80 -1.88
N ARG A 149 0.92 11.95 -3.14
CA ARG A 149 1.77 13.07 -3.59
C ARG A 149 1.18 13.65 -4.88
N LEU A 150 0.95 14.98 -4.91
CA LEU A 150 0.18 15.74 -5.93
C LEU A 150 1.00 16.87 -6.57
#